data_AF-U7P3X6-F1
#
_entry.id   AF-U7P3X6-F1
#
_cell.length_a   1.000
_cell.length_b   1.000
_cell.length_c   1.000
_cell.angle_alpha   90.00
_cell.angle_beta   90.00
_cell.angle_gamma   90.00
#
_symmetry.space_group_name_H-M   'P 1'
#
loop_
_entity.id
_entity.type
_entity.pdbx_description
1 polymer ?
#
loop_
_entity_poly.entity_id
_entity_poly.type
_entity_poly.pdbx_seq_one_letter_code
_entity_poly.pdbx_strand_id
1 'polypeptide(L)'
;MSQSEIRNGRYQWWRWPFVVILPPVVALAAAFIFHWIQWFGMKMQGGYSEDGWMVLYIAPLFTAAILGWSYAWVAALTAPSAKFPASVVMSMLLAAMGGVASVAAIVGEQYPAYQAVSVSLMTFAGVCGLVGALVQIKKHGGTL
;
A
#
# COMPACT_ATOMS: atom_id res chain seq x y z
N MET A 1 11.54 -21.95 -13.04
CA MET A 1 12.71 -21.67 -12.18
C MET A 1 13.73 -22.77 -12.39
N SER A 2 14.92 -22.42 -12.90
CA SER A 2 16.01 -23.39 -13.02
C SER A 2 16.62 -23.68 -11.64
N GLN A 3 17.23 -24.85 -11.47
CA GLN A 3 17.91 -25.23 -10.22
C GLN A 3 18.98 -24.21 -9.79
N SER A 4 19.59 -23.48 -10.74
CA SER A 4 20.59 -22.44 -10.45
C SER A 4 19.98 -21.16 -9.86
N GLU A 5 18.76 -20.77 -10.25
CA GLU A 5 18.04 -19.62 -9.66
C GLU A 5 17.66 -19.87 -8.20
N ILE A 6 17.18 -21.09 -7.88
CA ILE A 6 16.86 -21.48 -6.51
C ILE A 6 18.11 -21.50 -5.64
N ARG A 7 19.26 -21.91 -6.19
CA ARG A 7 20.53 -21.92 -5.48
C ARG A 7 21.05 -20.50 -5.22
N ASN A 8 20.96 -19.61 -6.21
CA ASN A 8 21.39 -18.21 -6.06
C ASN A 8 20.48 -17.40 -5.12
N GLY A 9 19.18 -17.69 -5.07
CA GLY A 9 18.23 -17.04 -4.15
C GLY A 9 18.48 -17.36 -2.66
N ARG A 10 19.14 -18.47 -2.32
CA ARG A 10 19.50 -18.82 -0.93
C ARG A 10 20.66 -17.99 -0.36
N TYR A 11 21.52 -17.42 -1.21
CA TYR A 11 22.72 -16.71 -0.75
C TYR A 11 22.52 -15.19 -0.57
N GLN A 12 21.37 -14.65 -0.96
CA GLN A 12 21.07 -13.22 -0.82
C GLN A 12 20.39 -12.90 0.53
N TRP A 13 20.91 -13.45 1.62
CA TRP A 13 20.35 -13.25 2.97
C TRP A 13 20.29 -11.77 3.37
N TRP A 14 21.24 -10.97 2.86
CA TRP A 14 21.32 -9.53 3.09
C TRP A 14 20.13 -8.73 2.53
N ARG A 15 19.30 -9.32 1.64
CA ARG A 15 18.11 -8.66 1.08
C ARG A 15 16.89 -8.70 2.00
N TRP A 16 16.83 -9.63 2.96
CA TRP A 16 15.67 -9.80 3.84
C TRP A 16 15.35 -8.57 4.71
N PRO A 17 16.32 -7.86 5.31
CA PRO A 17 16.03 -6.62 6.02
C PRO A 17 15.32 -5.57 5.15
N PHE A 18 15.67 -5.51 3.85
CA PHE A 18 15.03 -4.57 2.92
C PHE A 18 13.56 -4.92 2.64
N VAL A 19 13.15 -6.19 2.76
CA VAL A 19 11.74 -6.59 2.60
C VAL A 19 10.86 -5.92 3.65
N VAL A 20 11.41 -5.59 4.83
CA VAL A 20 10.67 -4.89 5.88
C VAL A 20 10.73 -3.37 5.69
N ILE A 21 11.88 -2.85 5.26
CA ILE A 21 12.16 -1.40 5.19
C ILE A 21 11.64 -0.76 3.90
N LEU A 22 11.83 -1.38 2.75
CA LEU A 22 11.50 -0.76 1.46
C LEU A 22 9.99 -0.61 1.21
N PRO A 23 9.13 -1.60 1.51
CA PRO A 23 7.70 -1.44 1.28
C PRO A 23 7.07 -0.20 1.92
N PRO A 24 7.28 0.12 3.21
CA PRO A 24 6.71 1.34 3.78
C PRO A 24 7.28 2.60 3.13
N VAL A 25 8.60 2.65 2.87
CA VAL A 25 9.25 3.83 2.26
C VAL A 25 8.70 4.10 0.86
N VAL A 26 8.65 3.06 0.02
CA VAL A 26 8.19 3.20 -1.37
C VAL A 26 6.68 3.43 -1.44
N ALA A 27 5.89 2.77 -0.59
CA ALA A 27 4.45 2.98 -0.55
C ALA A 27 4.09 4.42 -0.12
N LEU A 28 4.82 4.99 0.85
CA LEU A 28 4.68 6.40 1.23
C LEU A 28 5.10 7.34 0.09
N ALA A 29 6.21 7.06 -0.58
CA ALA A 29 6.65 7.86 -1.73
C ALA A 29 5.63 7.81 -2.89
N ALA A 30 5.11 6.63 -3.21
CA ALA A 30 4.09 6.45 -4.24
C ALA A 30 2.78 7.17 -3.88
N ALA A 31 2.33 7.07 -2.63
CA ALA A 31 1.17 7.78 -2.14
C ALA A 31 1.36 9.31 -2.20
N PHE A 32 2.53 9.80 -1.81
CA PHE A 32 2.88 11.22 -1.88
C PHE A 32 2.89 11.74 -3.32
N ILE A 33 3.52 11.03 -4.24
CA ILE A 33 3.56 11.38 -5.67
C ILE A 33 2.13 11.38 -6.25
N PHE A 34 1.34 10.36 -5.95
CA PHE A 34 -0.03 10.28 -6.44
C PHE A 34 -0.90 11.42 -5.90
N HIS A 35 -0.77 11.74 -4.61
CA HIS A 35 -1.44 12.89 -4.01
C HIS A 35 -1.01 14.22 -4.67
N TRP A 36 0.27 14.38 -4.98
CA TRP A 36 0.77 15.54 -5.74
C TRP A 36 0.17 15.64 -7.14
N ILE A 37 0.03 14.51 -7.85
CA ILE A 37 -0.61 14.46 -9.17
C ILE A 37 -2.09 14.86 -9.05
N GLN A 38 -2.79 14.36 -8.04
CA GLN A 38 -4.18 14.75 -7.77
C GLN A 38 -4.28 16.25 -7.50
N TRP A 39 -3.43 16.78 -6.64
CA TRP A 39 -3.38 18.21 -6.31
C TRP A 39 -3.11 19.08 -7.55
N PHE A 40 -2.12 18.71 -8.36
CA PHE A 40 -1.81 19.42 -9.59
C PHE A 40 -2.97 19.36 -10.59
N GLY A 41 -3.60 18.19 -10.74
CA GLY A 41 -4.80 18.02 -11.55
C GLY A 41 -5.94 18.96 -11.13
N MET A 42 -6.15 19.14 -9.82
CA MET A 42 -7.15 20.08 -9.30
C MET A 42 -6.83 21.53 -9.65
N LYS A 43 -5.55 21.95 -9.58
CA LYS A 43 -5.14 23.32 -9.94
C LYS A 43 -5.30 23.59 -11.45
N MET A 44 -5.11 22.58 -12.30
CA MET A 44 -5.24 22.73 -13.76
C MET A 44 -6.69 22.74 -14.27
N GLN A 45 -7.63 22.11 -13.56
CA GLN A 45 -9.03 21.99 -14.00
C GLN A 45 -9.94 23.17 -13.60
N GLY A 46 -9.38 24.23 -13.01
CA GLY A 46 -10.15 25.41 -12.62
C GLY A 46 -10.88 25.30 -11.27
N GLY A 47 -10.47 24.33 -10.44
CA GLY A 47 -10.83 24.26 -9.02
C GLY A 47 -12.12 23.49 -8.72
N TYR A 48 -11.99 22.26 -8.24
CA TYR A 48 -12.94 21.75 -7.26
C TYR A 48 -12.71 22.53 -5.96
N SER A 49 -13.77 22.83 -5.19
CA SER A 49 -13.53 23.34 -3.83
C SER A 49 -12.71 22.30 -3.07
N GLU A 50 -11.71 22.73 -2.31
CA GLU A 50 -10.90 21.84 -1.47
C GLU A 50 -11.80 21.15 -0.40
N ASP A 51 -13.00 21.69 -0.18
CA ASP A 51 -14.09 21.14 0.65
C ASP A 51 -15.01 20.15 -0.10
N GLY A 52 -14.75 19.88 -1.37
CA GLY A 52 -15.56 18.99 -2.18
C GLY A 52 -15.49 17.55 -1.67
N TRP A 53 -16.64 16.86 -1.59
CA TRP A 53 -16.72 15.47 -1.14
C TRP A 53 -15.81 14.52 -1.94
N MET A 54 -15.53 14.83 -3.21
CA MET A 54 -14.58 14.07 -4.04
C MET A 54 -13.14 14.17 -3.51
N VAL A 55 -12.72 15.34 -3.05
CA VAL A 55 -11.36 15.56 -2.52
C VAL A 55 -11.24 14.98 -1.11
N LEU A 56 -12.29 15.07 -0.31
CA LEU A 56 -12.29 14.59 1.07
C LEU A 56 -12.44 13.06 1.20
N TYR A 57 -13.15 12.41 0.27
CA TYR A 57 -13.44 10.97 0.38
C TYR A 57 -12.89 10.15 -0.78
N ILE A 58 -13.02 10.61 -2.03
CA ILE A 58 -12.67 9.79 -3.21
C ILE A 58 -11.17 9.79 -3.48
N ALA A 59 -10.51 10.96 -3.47
CA ALA A 59 -9.07 11.06 -3.73
C ALA A 59 -8.21 10.27 -2.71
N PRO A 60 -8.51 10.31 -1.39
CA PRO A 60 -7.78 9.53 -0.39
C PRO A 60 -8.00 8.02 -0.54
N LEU A 61 -9.19 7.57 -0.98
CA LEU A 61 -9.47 6.17 -1.27
C LEU A 61 -8.51 5.63 -2.35
N PHE A 62 -8.37 6.34 -3.48
CA PHE A 62 -7.45 5.92 -4.54
C PHE A 62 -5.99 5.93 -4.08
N THR A 63 -5.60 6.96 -3.32
CA THR A 63 -4.25 7.05 -2.75
C THR A 63 -3.95 5.86 -1.84
N ALA A 64 -4.90 5.51 -0.95
CA ALA A 64 -4.76 4.37 -0.06
C ALA A 64 -4.72 3.04 -0.82
N ALA A 65 -5.53 2.87 -1.87
CA ALA A 65 -5.49 1.69 -2.72
C ALA A 65 -4.13 1.53 -3.43
N ILE A 66 -3.55 2.61 -3.95
CA ILE A 66 -2.21 2.60 -4.57
C ILE A 66 -1.13 2.31 -3.53
N LEU A 67 -1.25 2.86 -2.32
CA LEU A 67 -0.35 2.57 -1.21
C LEU A 67 -0.38 1.07 -0.91
N GLY A 68 -1.57 0.48 -0.71
CA GLY A 68 -1.71 -0.95 -0.48
C GLY A 68 -1.14 -1.79 -1.63
N TRP A 69 -1.47 -1.45 -2.86
CA TRP A 69 -0.98 -2.16 -4.04
C TRP A 69 0.55 -2.13 -4.16
N SER A 70 1.14 -0.93 -4.04
CA SER A 70 2.59 -0.74 -4.15
C SER A 70 3.36 -1.41 -3.01
N TYR A 71 2.81 -1.39 -1.79
CA TYR A 71 3.42 -2.04 -0.63
C TYR A 71 3.63 -3.55 -0.85
N ALA A 72 2.59 -4.26 -1.31
CA ALA A 72 2.68 -5.69 -1.62
C ALA A 72 3.67 -5.98 -2.77
N TRP A 73 3.66 -5.15 -3.81
CA TRP A 73 4.56 -5.33 -4.95
C TRP A 73 6.03 -5.10 -4.60
N VAL A 74 6.32 -4.08 -3.79
CA VAL A 74 7.69 -3.82 -3.35
C VAL A 74 8.20 -4.94 -2.45
N ALA A 75 7.33 -5.53 -1.61
CA ALA A 75 7.67 -6.72 -0.83
C ALA A 75 8.04 -7.90 -1.76
N ALA A 76 7.25 -8.15 -2.81
CA ALA A 76 7.54 -9.20 -3.80
C ALA A 76 8.87 -8.98 -4.53
N LEU A 77 9.14 -7.75 -4.98
CA LEU A 77 10.33 -7.40 -5.76
C LEU A 77 11.61 -7.43 -4.92
N THR A 78 11.49 -7.07 -3.64
CA THR A 78 12.62 -7.02 -2.72
C THR A 78 13.01 -8.41 -2.23
N ALA A 79 12.04 -9.32 -2.09
CA ALA A 79 12.27 -10.68 -1.63
C ALA A 79 13.19 -11.47 -2.60
N PRO A 80 14.33 -12.00 -2.12
CA PRO A 80 15.26 -12.77 -2.97
C PRO A 80 14.68 -14.14 -3.37
N SER A 81 13.86 -14.72 -2.50
CA SER A 81 13.12 -15.96 -2.71
C SER A 81 11.78 -15.87 -1.97
N ALA A 82 10.82 -16.74 -2.32
CA ALA A 82 9.48 -16.76 -1.72
C ALA A 82 8.70 -15.42 -1.81
N LYS A 83 8.68 -14.82 -3.00
CA LYS A 83 8.03 -13.52 -3.29
C LYS A 83 6.58 -13.43 -2.81
N PHE A 84 5.78 -14.45 -3.11
CA PHE A 84 4.37 -14.48 -2.73
C PHE A 84 4.19 -14.58 -1.20
N PRO A 85 4.79 -15.56 -0.49
CA PRO A 85 4.74 -15.59 0.98
C PRO A 85 5.21 -14.29 1.65
N ALA A 86 6.33 -13.71 1.19
CA ALA A 86 6.84 -12.44 1.73
C ALA A 86 5.81 -11.31 1.57
N SER A 87 5.19 -11.20 0.39
CA SER A 87 4.15 -10.21 0.13
C SER A 87 2.93 -10.41 1.00
N VAL A 88 2.51 -11.66 1.22
CA VAL A 88 1.37 -11.98 2.11
C VAL A 88 1.64 -11.54 3.54
N VAL A 89 2.82 -11.86 4.09
CA VAL A 89 3.19 -11.47 5.47
C VAL A 89 3.23 -9.95 5.61
N MET A 90 3.85 -9.26 4.65
CA MET A 90 3.89 -7.80 4.65
C MET A 90 2.48 -7.20 4.54
N SER A 91 1.62 -7.73 3.67
CA SER A 91 0.22 -7.29 3.57
C SER A 91 -0.56 -7.47 4.87
N MET A 92 -0.34 -8.58 5.60
CA MET A 92 -0.95 -8.79 6.92
C MET A 92 -0.49 -7.75 7.93
N LEU A 93 0.80 -7.40 7.93
CA LEU A 93 1.34 -6.35 8.81
C LEU A 93 0.70 -5.00 8.50
N LEU A 94 0.60 -4.61 7.22
CA LEU A 94 -0.04 -3.36 6.84
C LEU A 94 -1.53 -3.33 7.22
N ALA A 95 -2.25 -4.44 6.99
CA ALA A 95 -3.66 -4.55 7.37
C ALA A 95 -3.86 -4.47 8.89
N ALA A 96 -2.97 -5.10 9.68
CA ALA A 96 -3.00 -5.00 11.14
C ALA A 96 -2.76 -3.56 11.60
N MET A 97 -1.76 -2.86 11.04
CA MET A 97 -1.49 -1.46 11.34
C MET A 97 -2.66 -0.55 10.95
N GLY A 98 -3.27 -0.76 9.78
CA GLY A 98 -4.45 -0.03 9.33
C GLY A 98 -5.67 -0.26 10.23
N GLY A 99 -5.85 -1.50 10.72
CA GLY A 99 -6.87 -1.86 11.71
C GLY A 99 -6.67 -1.10 13.02
N VAL A 100 -5.45 -1.10 13.57
CA VAL A 100 -5.11 -0.34 14.79
C VAL A 100 -5.34 1.16 14.58
N ALA A 101 -4.91 1.72 13.45
CA ALA A 101 -5.14 3.14 13.13
C ALA A 101 -6.64 3.47 13.02
N SER A 102 -7.45 2.59 12.43
CA SER A 102 -8.90 2.76 12.34
C SER A 102 -9.56 2.71 13.71
N VAL A 103 -9.19 1.74 14.55
CA VAL A 103 -9.70 1.65 15.93
C VAL A 103 -9.32 2.89 16.74
N ALA A 104 -8.06 3.34 16.64
CA ALA A 104 -7.60 4.55 17.31
C ALA A 104 -8.37 5.80 16.85
N ALA A 105 -8.67 5.91 15.54
CA ALA A 105 -9.46 7.01 15.00
C ALA A 105 -10.93 6.97 15.45
N ILE A 106 -11.51 5.78 15.62
CA ILE A 106 -12.91 5.60 16.04
C ILE A 106 -13.09 5.84 17.54
N VAL A 107 -12.17 5.33 18.37
CA VAL A 107 -12.27 5.38 19.83
C VAL A 107 -11.69 6.69 20.39
N GLY A 108 -10.79 7.35 19.65
CA GLY A 108 -10.16 8.59 20.09
C GLY A 108 -11.14 9.76 20.12
N GLU A 109 -11.36 10.33 21.30
CA GLU A 109 -12.22 11.52 21.50
C GLU A 109 -11.72 12.77 20.73
N GLN A 110 -10.46 12.75 20.30
CA GLN A 110 -9.82 13.84 19.55
C GLN A 110 -10.20 13.85 18.05
N TYR A 111 -10.79 12.77 17.53
CA TYR A 111 -11.11 12.64 16.12
C TYR A 111 -12.59 12.95 15.86
N PRO A 112 -12.91 13.97 15.04
CA PRO A 112 -14.26 14.17 14.55
C PRO A 112 -14.76 12.94 13.78
N ALA A 113 -16.06 12.63 13.90
CA ALA A 113 -16.66 11.45 13.29
C ALA A 113 -16.37 11.29 11.79
N TYR A 114 -16.33 12.40 11.04
CA TYR A 114 -16.03 12.37 9.60
C TYR A 114 -14.58 11.94 9.30
N GLN A 115 -13.62 12.26 10.17
CA GLN A 115 -12.23 11.82 10.01
C GLN A 115 -12.11 10.32 10.32
N ALA A 116 -12.78 9.84 11.37
CA ALA A 116 -12.80 8.42 11.71
C ALA A 116 -13.37 7.56 10.57
N VAL A 117 -14.46 8.03 9.95
CA VAL A 117 -15.06 7.38 8.76
C VAL A 117 -14.08 7.40 7.59
N SER A 118 -13.42 8.53 7.33
CA SER A 118 -12.44 8.65 6.25
C SER A 118 -11.25 7.69 6.43
N VAL A 119 -10.69 7.59 7.64
CA VAL A 119 -9.60 6.64 7.95
C VAL A 119 -10.04 5.19 7.75
N SER A 120 -11.26 4.85 8.15
CA SER A 120 -11.81 3.50 7.97
C SER A 120 -11.99 3.16 6.48
N LEU A 121 -12.51 4.11 5.69
CA LEU A 121 -12.66 3.98 4.24
C LEU A 121 -11.30 3.84 3.54
N MET A 122 -10.31 4.65 3.91
CA MET A 122 -8.94 4.55 3.39
C MET A 122 -8.32 3.19 3.72
N THR A 123 -8.50 2.69 4.95
CA THR A 123 -8.00 1.37 5.35
C THR A 123 -8.62 0.27 4.50
N PHE A 124 -9.94 0.32 4.27
CA PHE A 124 -10.63 -0.63 3.41
C PHE A 124 -10.08 -0.59 1.97
N ALA A 125 -9.93 0.61 1.38
CA ALA A 125 -9.37 0.75 0.04
C ALA A 125 -7.91 0.26 -0.05
N GLY A 126 -7.10 0.50 0.98
CA GLY A 126 -5.75 -0.04 1.08
C GLY A 126 -5.74 -1.57 1.09
N VAL A 127 -6.65 -2.20 1.83
CA VAL A 127 -6.83 -3.66 1.82
C VAL A 127 -7.25 -4.17 0.44
N CYS A 128 -8.18 -3.50 -0.24
CA CYS A 128 -8.54 -3.85 -1.62
C CYS A 128 -7.33 -3.76 -2.57
N GLY A 129 -6.50 -2.72 -2.43
CA GLY A 129 -5.24 -2.57 -3.17
C GLY A 129 -4.26 -3.71 -2.91
N LEU A 130 -4.07 -4.09 -1.64
CA LEU A 130 -3.24 -5.24 -1.25
C LEU A 130 -3.74 -6.54 -1.88
N VAL A 131 -5.04 -6.82 -1.80
CA VAL A 131 -5.65 -8.02 -2.39
C VAL A 131 -5.44 -8.04 -3.90
N GLY A 132 -5.66 -6.91 -4.58
CA GLY A 132 -5.41 -6.78 -6.02
C GLY A 132 -3.96 -7.10 -6.39
N ALA A 133 -2.99 -6.56 -5.64
CA ALA A 133 -1.57 -6.85 -5.84
C ALA A 133 -1.26 -8.33 -5.58
N LEU A 134 -1.76 -8.94 -4.50
CA LEU A 134 -1.52 -10.35 -4.19
C LEU A 134 -2.05 -11.28 -5.27
N VAL A 135 -3.21 -10.99 -5.86
CA VAL A 135 -3.75 -11.76 -6.99
C VAL A 135 -2.82 -11.67 -8.21
N GLN A 136 -2.33 -10.46 -8.53
CA GLN A 136 -1.40 -10.26 -9.64
C GLN A 136 -0.05 -10.95 -9.38
N ILE A 137 0.51 -10.83 -8.17
CA ILE A 137 1.76 -11.48 -7.77
C ILE A 137 1.61 -13.00 -7.81
N LYS A 138 0.46 -13.56 -7.38
CA LYS A 138 0.21 -15.02 -7.50
C LYS A 138 0.20 -15.47 -8.95
N LYS A 139 -0.38 -14.67 -9.86
CA LYS A 139 -0.51 -14.99 -11.28
C LYS A 139 0.80 -14.82 -12.05
N HIS A 140 1.60 -13.80 -11.71
CA HIS A 140 2.79 -13.37 -12.48
C HIS A 140 4.12 -13.53 -11.74
N GLY A 141 4.12 -13.89 -10.45
CA GLY A 141 5.31 -13.99 -9.62
C GLY A 141 6.26 -15.14 -9.99
N GLY A 142 5.82 -16.06 -10.86
CA GLY A 142 6.68 -17.11 -11.42
C GLY A 142 7.57 -16.65 -12.58
N THR A 143 7.34 -15.45 -13.13
CA THR A 143 8.09 -14.89 -14.28
C THR A 143 8.95 -13.67 -13.92
N LEU A 144 8.91 -13.22 -12.66
CA LEU A 144 9.74 -12.13 -12.11
C LEU A 144 10.93 -12.72 -11.36
#